data_AF-X0TDQ6-F1
#
_entry.id   AF-X0TDQ6-F1
#
_cell.length_a   1.000
_cell.length_b   1.000
_cell.length_c   1.000
_cell.angle_alpha   90.00
_cell.angle_beta   90.00
_cell.angle_gamma   90.00
#
_symmetry.space_group_name_H-M   'P 1'
#
loop_
_entity.id
_entity.type
_entity.pdbx_description
1 polymer ?
#
loop_
_entity_poly.entity_id
_entity_poly.type
_entity_poly.pdbx_seq_one_letter_code
_entity_poly.pdbx_strand_id
1 'polypeptide(L)'
;SDGTELLRVGEFGYIKSISINPTDGTCWVTNIHLRQIIKFAPDGTELLRIGGFHDSLSVSVNPADGTCWVADLYRWVVVKLASDGTELVRVTGLCRPSAISVNPGYYGSYDKIPPQITIESPVGGEVFVAALSTITISYQVTDNIDPSPVVFAYLTDLEQGTTVQVYNAQEIDPIDIGGGFWTLTVDAQDSANNMASSTTARFEVIVDTTPPVTELEIGEPQFEAFGRIVISPCTPITLTAIDPGSGDAGSGISRTEYRVYKGTIPCEYTVYSGSFTISTGIQALEYRSIDNVGNIEDEKSITLTVTHISNYTAF
;
A
#
# COMPACT_ATOMS: atom_id res chain seq x y z
N SER A 1 1.40 -35.04 -13.95
CA SER A 1 1.65 -36.47 -13.71
C SER A 1 1.14 -37.27 -14.89
N ASP A 2 2.04 -37.65 -15.78
CA ASP A 2 1.80 -38.55 -16.92
C ASP A 2 1.81 -40.04 -16.52
N GLY A 3 2.02 -40.33 -15.23
CA GLY A 3 2.13 -41.69 -14.70
C GLY A 3 3.53 -42.28 -14.84
N THR A 4 4.52 -41.49 -15.25
CA THR A 4 5.92 -41.95 -15.34
C THR A 4 6.44 -42.29 -13.95
N GLU A 5 6.97 -43.51 -13.83
CA GLU A 5 7.69 -43.96 -12.64
C GLU A 5 9.01 -43.19 -12.52
N LEU A 6 9.15 -42.38 -11.47
CA LEU A 6 10.35 -41.57 -11.24
C LEU A 6 11.47 -42.36 -10.55
N LEU A 7 11.11 -43.32 -9.69
CA LEU A 7 12.05 -44.09 -8.90
C LEU A 7 11.40 -45.39 -8.41
N ARG A 8 12.17 -46.48 -8.45
CA ARG A 8 11.83 -47.75 -7.79
C ARG A 8 12.98 -48.21 -6.94
N VAL A 9 12.68 -48.45 -5.67
CA VAL A 9 13.59 -49.04 -4.70
C VAL A 9 12.94 -50.35 -4.21
N GLY A 10 13.69 -51.45 -4.20
CA GLY A 10 13.16 -52.81 -4.00
C GLY A 10 13.95 -53.64 -2.98
N GLU A 11 13.55 -54.90 -2.81
CA GLU A 11 14.21 -55.90 -1.94
C GLU A 11 14.09 -55.68 -0.42
N PHE A 12 13.12 -54.88 0.03
CA PHE A 12 12.94 -54.56 1.46
C PHE A 12 11.96 -55.45 2.21
N GLY A 13 11.56 -56.60 1.67
CA GLY A 13 10.61 -57.51 2.33
C GLY A 13 9.19 -56.93 2.45
N TYR A 14 8.50 -57.25 3.55
CA TYR A 14 7.09 -56.88 3.71
C TYR A 14 6.94 -55.56 4.46
N ILE A 15 6.70 -54.48 3.71
CA ILE A 15 6.42 -53.15 4.27
C ILE A 15 4.96 -53.06 4.70
N LYS A 16 4.71 -52.54 5.91
CA LYS A 16 3.35 -52.47 6.49
C LYS A 16 2.80 -51.05 6.62
N SER A 17 3.65 -50.09 6.94
CA SER A 17 3.28 -48.69 7.13
C SER A 17 4.41 -47.80 6.62
N ILE A 18 4.02 -46.63 6.12
CA ILE A 18 4.90 -45.56 5.65
C ILE A 18 4.40 -44.23 6.21
N SER A 19 5.32 -43.35 6.57
CA SER A 19 5.02 -41.97 6.94
C SER A 19 6.04 -41.05 6.28
N ILE A 20 5.57 -40.06 5.52
CA ILE A 20 6.40 -39.13 4.75
C ILE A 20 6.46 -37.82 5.52
N ASN A 21 7.65 -37.25 5.63
CA ASN A 21 7.83 -35.89 6.11
C ASN A 21 7.66 -34.92 4.94
N PRO A 22 6.61 -34.09 4.90
CA PRO A 22 6.38 -33.15 3.80
C PRO A 22 7.42 -32.03 3.71
N THR A 23 8.21 -31.76 4.77
CA THR A 23 9.17 -30.65 4.77
C THR A 23 10.48 -30.98 4.04
N ASP A 24 10.93 -32.24 4.11
CA ASP A 24 12.20 -32.69 3.53
C ASP A 24 12.06 -33.89 2.57
N GLY A 25 10.86 -34.45 2.43
CA GLY A 25 10.56 -35.61 1.59
C GLY A 25 11.10 -36.94 2.10
N THR A 26 11.72 -36.99 3.29
CA THR A 26 12.16 -38.25 3.89
C THR A 26 10.96 -39.12 4.27
N CYS A 27 11.12 -40.43 4.28
CA CYS A 27 10.05 -41.33 4.71
C CYS A 27 10.54 -42.41 5.66
N TRP A 28 9.70 -42.72 6.65
CA TRP A 28 9.89 -43.81 7.58
C TRP A 28 8.99 -44.97 7.17
N VAL A 29 9.55 -46.19 7.11
CA VAL A 29 8.80 -47.41 6.77
C VAL A 29 9.00 -48.49 7.81
N THR A 30 7.96 -49.27 8.07
CA THR A 30 8.02 -50.46 8.93
C THR A 30 8.12 -51.72 8.09
N ASN A 31 9.12 -52.56 8.38
CA ASN A 31 9.27 -53.90 7.84
C ASN A 31 8.94 -54.94 8.90
N ILE A 32 7.85 -55.68 8.69
CA ILE A 32 7.36 -56.64 9.70
C ILE A 32 8.12 -57.96 9.68
N HIS A 33 8.54 -58.45 8.51
CA HIS A 33 9.25 -59.73 8.40
C HIS A 33 10.66 -59.64 8.95
N LEU A 34 11.35 -58.52 8.71
CA LEU A 34 12.69 -58.29 9.25
C LEU A 34 12.68 -57.59 10.60
N ARG A 35 11.50 -57.25 11.15
CA ARG A 35 11.32 -56.59 12.45
C ARG A 35 12.15 -55.30 12.59
N GLN A 36 12.09 -54.48 11.55
CA GLN A 36 12.93 -53.31 11.36
C GLN A 36 12.10 -52.08 10.97
N ILE A 37 12.69 -50.92 11.24
CA ILE A 37 12.23 -49.63 10.71
C ILE A 37 13.35 -49.07 9.86
N ILE A 38 13.00 -48.53 8.71
CA ILE A 38 13.96 -47.97 7.75
C ILE A 38 13.54 -46.53 7.46
N LYS A 39 14.49 -45.61 7.42
CA LYS A 39 14.26 -44.25 6.90
C LYS A 39 14.94 -44.11 5.55
N PHE A 40 14.24 -43.52 4.59
CA PHE A 40 14.76 -43.21 3.27
C PHE A 40 14.80 -41.70 3.03
N ALA A 41 15.78 -41.28 2.23
CA ALA A 41 15.82 -39.98 1.60
C ALA A 41 14.86 -39.91 0.38
N PRO A 42 14.52 -38.71 -0.10
CA PRO A 42 13.65 -38.55 -1.28
C PRO A 42 14.16 -39.24 -2.55
N ASP A 43 15.48 -39.40 -2.67
CA ASP A 43 16.16 -40.06 -3.79
C ASP A 43 16.19 -41.60 -3.66
N GLY A 44 15.61 -42.16 -2.60
CA GLY A 44 15.59 -43.60 -2.32
C GLY A 44 16.78 -44.13 -1.53
N THR A 45 17.75 -43.27 -1.18
CA THR A 45 18.88 -43.66 -0.34
C THR A 45 18.40 -44.08 1.04
N GLU A 46 18.86 -45.23 1.52
CA GLU A 46 18.63 -45.66 2.90
C GLU A 46 19.47 -44.79 3.85
N LEU A 47 18.80 -44.01 4.69
CA LEU A 47 19.43 -43.13 5.66
C LEU A 47 19.79 -43.86 6.95
N LEU A 48 18.90 -44.73 7.42
CA LEU A 48 19.11 -45.53 8.63
C LEU A 48 18.19 -46.75 8.65
N ARG A 49 18.62 -47.76 9.43
CA ARG A 49 17.88 -48.99 9.70
C ARG A 49 18.00 -49.36 11.15
N ILE A 50 16.85 -49.51 11.80
CA ILE A 50 16.75 -49.77 13.24
C ILE A 50 16.07 -51.12 13.43
N GLY A 51 16.77 -52.02 14.12
CA GLY A 51 16.23 -53.32 14.53
C GLY A 51 15.62 -53.27 15.93
N GLY A 52 15.21 -54.44 16.43
CA GLY A 52 14.72 -54.54 17.80
C GLY A 52 13.25 -54.16 17.95
N PHE A 53 12.46 -54.28 16.88
CA PHE A 53 11.01 -54.17 16.91
C PHE A 53 10.34 -55.55 16.80
N HIS A 54 9.01 -55.62 16.78
CA HIS A 54 8.25 -56.77 16.28
C HIS A 54 7.37 -56.34 15.10
N ASP A 55 6.11 -56.79 15.03
CA ASP A 55 5.14 -56.34 14.01
C ASP A 55 4.75 -54.88 14.30
N SER A 56 5.67 -53.98 13.94
CA SER A 56 5.44 -52.55 13.98
C SER A 56 4.42 -52.23 12.90
N LEU A 57 3.21 -51.88 13.33
CA LEU A 57 2.08 -51.75 12.41
C LEU A 57 1.87 -50.33 11.89
N SER A 58 2.42 -49.33 12.59
CA SER A 58 2.16 -47.93 12.28
C SER A 58 3.32 -47.04 12.71
N VAL A 59 3.68 -46.12 11.82
CA VAL A 59 4.62 -45.03 12.07
C VAL A 59 3.98 -43.70 11.75
N SER A 60 4.36 -42.66 12.48
CA SER A 60 3.94 -41.29 12.19
C SER A 60 5.08 -40.33 12.50
N VAL A 61 5.57 -39.64 11.46
CA VAL A 61 6.63 -38.64 11.58
C VAL A 61 6.05 -37.29 11.99
N ASN A 62 6.77 -36.60 12.87
CA ASN A 62 6.56 -35.21 13.18
C ASN A 62 7.35 -34.36 12.17
N PRO A 63 6.68 -33.54 11.32
CA PRO A 63 7.38 -32.75 10.33
C PRO A 63 8.34 -31.69 10.92
N ALA A 64 8.22 -31.32 12.21
CA ALA A 64 9.00 -30.24 12.84
C ALA A 64 10.43 -30.62 13.10
N ASP A 65 10.57 -31.79 13.70
CA ASP A 65 11.82 -32.25 14.28
C ASP A 65 12.28 -33.56 13.62
N GLY A 66 11.50 -34.09 12.68
CA GLY A 66 11.75 -35.35 12.01
C GLY A 66 11.66 -36.56 12.95
N THR A 67 11.15 -36.39 14.18
CA THR A 67 10.96 -37.50 15.13
C THR A 67 9.85 -38.42 14.63
N CYS A 68 9.97 -39.71 14.88
CA CYS A 68 9.01 -40.71 14.42
C CYS A 68 8.44 -41.47 15.61
N TRP A 69 7.11 -41.46 15.75
CA TRP A 69 6.42 -42.36 16.66
C TRP A 69 6.15 -43.70 15.98
N VAL A 70 6.30 -44.79 16.73
CA VAL A 70 6.15 -46.17 16.25
C VAL A 70 5.26 -46.94 17.21
N ALA A 71 4.23 -47.61 16.69
CA ALA A 71 3.43 -48.57 17.43
C ALA A 71 3.96 -50.00 17.21
N ASP A 72 4.53 -50.63 18.26
CA ASP A 72 5.01 -52.02 18.23
C ASP A 72 3.97 -52.95 18.87
N LEU A 73 3.23 -53.65 18.01
CA LEU A 73 2.01 -54.38 18.37
C LEU A 73 2.25 -55.52 19.36
N TYR A 74 3.29 -56.33 19.18
CA TYR A 74 3.50 -57.53 20.00
C TYR A 74 4.42 -57.30 21.18
N ARG A 75 5.08 -56.16 21.23
CA ARG A 75 5.81 -55.72 22.43
C ARG A 75 4.97 -54.87 23.35
N TRP A 76 3.77 -54.49 22.93
CA TRP A 76 2.84 -53.67 23.72
C TRP A 76 3.46 -52.34 24.15
N VAL A 77 4.27 -51.78 23.26
CA VAL A 77 4.93 -50.49 23.46
C VAL A 77 4.68 -49.55 22.31
N VAL A 78 4.78 -48.28 22.61
CA VAL A 78 4.94 -47.22 21.63
C VAL A 78 6.28 -46.57 21.89
N VAL A 79 7.09 -46.34 20.85
CA VAL A 79 8.36 -45.62 20.99
C VAL A 79 8.35 -44.34 20.18
N LYS A 80 9.08 -43.33 20.67
CA LYS A 80 9.44 -42.14 19.91
C LYS A 80 10.91 -42.23 19.55
N LEU A 81 11.21 -42.12 18.27
CA LEU A 81 12.56 -42.10 17.72
C LEU A 81 12.93 -40.67 17.31
N ALA A 82 14.17 -40.27 17.56
CA ALA A 82 14.78 -39.09 16.99
C ALA A 82 14.98 -39.26 15.47
N SER A 83 15.24 -38.15 14.77
CA SER A 83 15.47 -38.17 13.32
C SER A 83 16.69 -39.00 12.90
N ASP A 84 17.64 -39.21 13.82
CA ASP A 84 18.85 -40.05 13.68
C ASP A 84 18.64 -41.52 14.10
N GLY A 85 17.44 -41.87 14.58
CA GLY A 85 17.08 -43.22 15.01
C GLY A 85 17.29 -43.51 16.50
N THR A 86 17.79 -42.56 17.29
CA THR A 86 17.90 -42.70 18.75
C THR A 86 16.52 -42.84 19.40
N GLU A 87 16.34 -43.80 20.29
CA GLU A 87 15.10 -43.93 21.07
C GLU A 87 15.02 -42.82 22.13
N LEU A 88 14.02 -41.93 22.01
CA LEU A 88 13.79 -40.81 22.92
C LEU A 88 12.81 -41.16 24.04
N VAL A 89 11.77 -41.92 23.70
CA VAL A 89 10.69 -42.26 24.62
C VAL A 89 10.24 -43.69 24.36
N ARG A 90 9.95 -44.42 25.44
CA ARG A 90 9.28 -45.72 25.40
C ARG A 90 8.10 -45.72 26.35
N VAL A 91 6.91 -45.93 25.79
CA VAL A 91 5.66 -46.05 26.53
C VAL A 91 5.32 -47.54 26.64
N THR A 92 5.18 -48.04 27.86
CA THR A 92 4.82 -49.43 28.17
C THR A 92 3.42 -49.53 28.78
N GLY A 93 2.92 -50.74 29.03
CA GLY A 93 1.62 -50.95 29.69
C GLY A 93 0.42 -50.80 28.75
N LEU A 94 0.66 -50.76 27.44
CA LEU A 94 -0.38 -50.76 26.42
C LEU A 94 -0.87 -52.19 26.18
N CYS A 95 -1.98 -52.32 25.45
CA CYS A 95 -2.43 -53.61 24.93
C CYS A 95 -2.57 -53.47 23.42
N ARG A 96 -1.66 -54.11 22.66
CA ARG A 96 -1.71 -54.20 21.20
C ARG A 96 -1.92 -52.83 20.50
N PRO A 97 -1.01 -51.85 20.66
CA PRO A 97 -1.10 -50.60 19.93
C PRO A 97 -0.98 -50.86 18.42
N SER A 98 -2.02 -50.49 17.66
CA SER A 98 -2.14 -50.83 16.23
C SER A 98 -2.02 -49.64 15.29
N ALA A 99 -2.27 -48.43 15.79
CA ALA A 99 -2.22 -47.20 15.03
C ALA A 99 -1.61 -46.08 15.88
N ILE A 100 -0.85 -45.20 15.24
CA ILE A 100 -0.35 -43.97 15.86
C ILE A 100 -0.47 -42.82 14.87
N SER A 101 -0.79 -41.65 15.39
CA SER A 101 -0.81 -40.41 14.62
C SER A 101 -0.18 -39.32 15.48
N VAL A 102 0.76 -38.60 14.89
CA VAL A 102 1.24 -37.35 15.43
C VAL A 102 0.24 -36.27 15.07
N ASN A 103 -0.31 -35.61 16.08
CA ASN A 103 -0.83 -34.26 15.85
C ASN A 103 0.41 -33.35 15.83
N PRO A 104 0.80 -32.78 14.68
CA PRO A 104 2.02 -31.98 14.58
C PRO A 104 1.99 -30.73 15.47
N GLY A 105 0.86 -30.42 16.11
CA GLY A 105 0.72 -29.24 16.94
C GLY A 105 0.65 -28.00 16.06
N TYR A 106 -0.09 -27.01 16.56
CA TYR A 106 -0.28 -25.66 16.05
C TYR A 106 0.91 -25.13 15.19
N TYR A 107 0.60 -24.61 13.99
CA TYR A 107 1.54 -24.06 12.99
C TYR A 107 2.62 -23.11 13.54
N GLY A 108 2.40 -22.49 14.71
CA GLY A 108 3.30 -21.55 15.37
C GLY A 108 4.68 -22.05 15.83
N SER A 109 5.05 -23.32 15.62
CA SER A 109 6.39 -23.83 15.99
C SER A 109 7.36 -24.05 14.82
N TYR A 110 6.88 -23.87 13.58
CA TYR A 110 7.63 -24.17 12.35
C TYR A 110 8.02 -22.91 11.59
N ASP A 111 7.10 -21.97 11.49
CA ASP A 111 7.36 -20.71 10.83
C ASP A 111 7.75 -19.65 11.85
N LYS A 112 8.89 -19.00 11.60
CA LYS A 112 9.43 -17.91 12.41
C LYS A 112 9.67 -16.66 11.58
N ILE A 113 9.39 -16.72 10.28
CA ILE A 113 9.62 -15.62 9.36
C ILE A 113 8.30 -14.87 9.30
N PRO A 114 8.26 -13.57 9.59
CA PRO A 114 7.05 -12.79 9.45
C PRO A 114 6.76 -12.48 7.98
N PRO A 115 5.49 -12.22 7.64
CA PRO A 115 5.11 -11.79 6.30
C PRO A 115 5.94 -10.60 5.80
N GLN A 116 6.23 -10.59 4.51
CA GLN A 116 6.88 -9.47 3.83
C GLN A 116 5.82 -8.55 3.21
N ILE A 117 5.91 -7.25 3.52
CA ILE A 117 4.95 -6.23 3.08
C ILE A 117 5.66 -5.24 2.16
N THR A 118 5.11 -5.02 0.97
CA THR A 118 5.53 -3.98 0.03
C THR A 118 4.35 -3.06 -0.24
N ILE A 119 4.48 -1.77 0.07
CA ILE A 119 3.47 -0.77 -0.25
C ILE A 119 3.88 -0.09 -1.55
N GLU A 120 2.97 -0.08 -2.52
CA GLU A 120 3.19 0.50 -3.85
C GLU A 120 2.52 1.87 -3.99
N SER A 121 1.38 2.08 -3.32
CA SER A 121 0.68 3.36 -3.31
C SER A 121 -0.28 3.47 -2.12
N PRO A 122 -0.42 4.66 -1.50
CA PRO A 122 0.36 5.86 -1.73
C PRO A 122 1.82 5.71 -1.28
N VAL A 123 2.73 6.49 -1.86
CA VAL A 123 4.13 6.59 -1.42
C VAL A 123 4.41 7.95 -0.77
N GLY A 124 5.48 8.02 0.02
CA GLY A 124 5.82 9.24 0.74
C GLY A 124 6.09 10.43 -0.17
N GLY A 125 5.51 11.59 0.16
CA GLY A 125 5.67 12.84 -0.57
C GLY A 125 4.71 13.04 -1.74
N GLU A 126 3.83 12.08 -2.03
CA GLU A 126 2.74 12.30 -2.99
C GLU A 126 1.75 13.35 -2.48
N VAL A 127 1.08 14.02 -3.41
CA VAL A 127 0.06 15.02 -3.14
C VAL A 127 -1.19 14.64 -3.92
N PHE A 128 -2.31 14.49 -3.21
CA PHE A 128 -3.60 14.17 -3.80
C PHE A 128 -4.56 15.34 -3.59
N VAL A 129 -4.96 15.97 -4.69
CA VAL A 129 -5.93 17.07 -4.67
C VAL A 129 -7.31 16.51 -4.95
N ALA A 130 -8.27 16.80 -4.06
CA ALA A 130 -9.67 16.43 -4.23
C ALA A 130 -10.21 16.93 -5.58
N ALA A 131 -11.10 16.14 -6.20
CA ALA A 131 -11.64 16.37 -7.55
C ALA A 131 -10.65 16.28 -8.74
N LEU A 132 -9.33 16.28 -8.50
CA LEU A 132 -8.30 16.19 -9.55
C LEU A 132 -7.56 14.85 -9.59
N SER A 133 -7.58 14.11 -8.48
CA SER A 133 -6.85 12.86 -8.32
C SER A 133 -7.63 11.87 -7.46
N THR A 134 -7.20 10.61 -7.49
CA THR A 134 -7.75 9.51 -6.71
C THR A 134 -6.61 8.85 -5.96
N ILE A 135 -6.84 8.50 -4.70
CA ILE A 135 -5.88 7.72 -3.91
C ILE A 135 -6.18 6.25 -4.18
N THR A 136 -5.23 5.53 -4.77
CA THR A 136 -5.31 4.07 -4.94
C THR A 136 -4.49 3.39 -3.87
N ILE A 137 -5.12 2.54 -3.07
CA ILE A 137 -4.41 1.71 -2.09
C ILE A 137 -3.85 0.49 -2.81
N SER A 138 -2.52 0.38 -2.89
CA SER A 138 -1.85 -0.78 -3.48
C SER A 138 -0.74 -1.28 -2.57
N TYR A 139 -0.81 -2.56 -2.21
CA TYR A 139 0.23 -3.25 -1.46
C TYR A 139 0.25 -4.75 -1.79
N GLN A 140 1.39 -5.38 -1.53
CA GLN A 140 1.61 -6.81 -1.65
C GLN A 140 2.06 -7.37 -0.30
N VAL A 141 1.45 -8.48 0.10
CA VAL A 141 1.85 -9.25 1.29
C VAL A 141 2.16 -10.66 0.84
N THR A 142 3.38 -11.12 1.09
CA THR A 142 3.83 -12.48 0.78
C THR A 142 4.45 -13.13 2.01
N ASP A 143 4.44 -14.45 2.05
CA ASP A 143 5.06 -15.22 3.12
C ASP A 143 5.65 -16.52 2.54
N ASN A 144 6.63 -17.12 3.22
CA ASN A 144 7.30 -18.35 2.77
C ASN A 144 6.44 -19.60 2.90
N ILE A 145 5.52 -19.66 3.85
CA ILE A 145 4.71 -20.86 4.13
C ILE A 145 3.21 -20.56 4.03
N ASP A 146 2.76 -19.39 4.49
CA ASP A 146 1.36 -18.99 4.46
C ASP A 146 0.98 -18.30 3.14
N PRO A 147 0.21 -18.94 2.24
CA PRO A 147 -0.20 -18.32 0.99
C PRO A 147 -1.26 -17.22 1.15
N SER A 148 -1.84 -17.03 2.35
CA SER A 148 -2.88 -16.04 2.59
C SER A 148 -2.82 -15.48 4.02
N PRO A 149 -1.78 -14.68 4.35
CA PRO A 149 -1.71 -14.00 5.64
C PRO A 149 -2.93 -13.12 5.88
N VAL A 150 -3.32 -12.99 7.14
CA VAL A 150 -4.35 -12.02 7.56
C VAL A 150 -3.76 -10.63 7.45
N VAL A 151 -4.45 -9.73 6.75
CA VAL A 151 -3.97 -8.35 6.51
C VAL A 151 -4.98 -7.34 7.03
N PHE A 152 -4.47 -6.29 7.65
CA PHE A 152 -5.21 -5.12 8.08
C PHE A 152 -4.49 -3.86 7.60
N ALA A 153 -5.19 -2.97 6.91
CA ALA A 153 -4.61 -1.72 6.40
C ALA A 153 -5.45 -0.52 6.82
N TYR A 154 -4.79 0.59 7.11
CA TYR A 154 -5.45 1.83 7.52
C TYR A 154 -4.61 3.05 7.17
N LEU A 155 -5.30 4.13 6.80
CA LEU A 155 -4.75 5.47 6.73
C LEU A 155 -4.79 6.10 8.12
N THR A 156 -3.79 6.93 8.44
CA THR A 156 -3.73 7.70 9.69
C THR A 156 -3.54 9.17 9.37
N ASP A 157 -4.44 10.01 9.89
CA ASP A 157 -4.31 11.47 9.90
C ASP A 157 -3.24 11.84 10.93
N LEU A 158 -2.17 12.51 10.50
CA LEU A 158 -1.07 12.87 11.39
C LEU A 158 -1.37 14.09 12.28
N GLU A 159 -2.41 14.86 11.96
CA GLU A 159 -2.82 16.03 12.72
C GLU A 159 -3.88 15.67 13.75
N GLN A 160 -4.89 14.89 13.34
CA GLN A 160 -6.00 14.50 14.21
C GLN A 160 -5.76 13.16 14.93
N GLY A 161 -4.86 12.32 14.43
CA GLY A 161 -4.62 10.97 14.94
C GLY A 161 -5.76 9.99 14.64
N THR A 162 -6.71 10.38 13.78
CA THR A 162 -7.83 9.52 13.35
C THR A 162 -7.34 8.48 12.34
N THR A 163 -8.01 7.33 12.30
CA THR A 163 -7.65 6.24 11.39
C THR A 163 -8.83 5.85 10.52
N VAL A 164 -8.57 5.57 9.24
CA VAL A 164 -9.55 5.09 8.26
C VAL A 164 -9.11 3.73 7.77
N GLN A 165 -9.92 2.69 7.99
CA GLN A 165 -9.62 1.35 7.48
C GLN A 165 -9.74 1.31 5.96
N VAL A 166 -8.79 0.65 5.30
CA VAL A 166 -8.74 0.52 3.84
C VAL A 166 -8.38 -0.90 3.40
N TYR A 167 -8.54 -1.18 2.10
CA TYR A 167 -8.27 -2.50 1.51
C TYR A 167 -7.43 -2.37 0.24
N ASN A 168 -6.73 -3.45 -0.13
CA ASN A 168 -5.95 -3.47 -1.36
C ASN A 168 -6.83 -3.23 -2.60
N ALA A 169 -6.28 -2.50 -3.57
CA ALA A 169 -6.96 -2.02 -4.77
C ALA A 169 -8.17 -1.10 -4.53
N GLN A 170 -8.35 -0.58 -3.31
CA GLN A 170 -9.39 0.41 -3.03
C GLN A 170 -9.03 1.75 -3.67
N GLU A 171 -10.01 2.36 -4.33
CA GLU A 171 -9.94 3.75 -4.80
C GLU A 171 -10.69 4.63 -3.80
N ILE A 172 -10.07 5.76 -3.43
CA ILE A 172 -10.59 6.71 -2.44
C ILE A 172 -10.59 8.09 -3.09
N ASP A 173 -11.74 8.78 -3.02
CA ASP A 173 -11.80 10.20 -3.31
C ASP A 173 -11.12 10.96 -2.16
N PRO A 174 -10.10 11.80 -2.41
CA PRO A 174 -9.40 12.51 -1.34
C PRO A 174 -10.32 13.31 -0.40
N ILE A 175 -11.48 13.77 -0.89
CA ILE A 175 -12.45 14.51 -0.05
C ILE A 175 -13.07 13.64 1.06
N ASP A 176 -13.13 12.31 0.89
CA ASP A 176 -13.79 11.40 1.83
C ASP A 176 -12.99 11.19 3.12
N ILE A 177 -11.67 11.37 3.06
CA ILE A 177 -10.78 11.27 4.23
C ILE A 177 -10.44 12.63 4.83
N GLY A 178 -10.58 13.71 4.06
CA GLY A 178 -10.27 15.06 4.50
C GLY A 178 -8.84 15.50 4.20
N GLY A 179 -8.62 16.82 4.26
CA GLY A 179 -7.31 17.44 4.03
C GLY A 179 -6.30 17.12 5.12
N GLY A 180 -5.02 17.31 4.81
CA GLY A 180 -3.90 17.22 5.76
C GLY A 180 -2.85 16.20 5.36
N PHE A 181 -2.00 15.83 6.33
CA PHE A 181 -0.93 14.86 6.13
C PHE A 181 -1.31 13.46 6.61
N TRP A 182 -1.13 12.47 5.76
CA TRP A 182 -1.57 11.10 5.98
C TRP A 182 -0.44 10.09 5.81
N THR A 183 -0.56 8.94 6.46
CA THR A 183 0.29 7.75 6.22
C THR A 183 -0.56 6.52 6.02
N LEU A 184 -0.13 5.60 5.16
CA LEU A 184 -0.71 4.26 5.06
C LEU A 184 0.10 3.28 5.91
N THR A 185 -0.57 2.54 6.79
CA THR A 185 0.00 1.41 7.52
C THR A 185 -0.67 0.11 7.07
N VAL A 186 0.13 -0.92 6.84
CA VAL A 186 -0.30 -2.28 6.54
C VAL A 186 0.31 -3.20 7.58
N ASP A 187 -0.55 -3.88 8.33
CA ASP A 187 -0.21 -4.92 9.28
C ASP A 187 -0.57 -6.29 8.70
N ALA A 188 0.30 -7.27 8.87
CA ALA A 188 0.07 -8.64 8.43
C ALA A 188 0.42 -9.64 9.52
N GLN A 189 -0.37 -10.71 9.61
CA GLN A 189 -0.18 -11.82 10.51
C GLN A 189 -0.34 -13.15 9.76
N ASP A 190 0.64 -14.02 9.86
CA ASP A 190 0.56 -15.37 9.28
C ASP A 190 -0.21 -16.36 10.19
N SER A 191 -0.43 -17.57 9.70
CA SER A 191 -1.03 -18.69 10.45
C SER A 191 -0.21 -19.18 11.66
N ALA A 192 1.07 -18.81 11.74
CA ALA A 192 1.97 -19.09 12.85
C ALA A 192 1.97 -17.98 13.92
N ASN A 193 1.25 -16.87 13.68
CA ASN A 193 1.19 -15.64 14.46
C ASN A 193 2.46 -14.77 14.41
N ASN A 194 3.34 -14.94 13.41
CA ASN A 194 4.36 -13.94 13.15
C ASN A 194 3.69 -12.68 12.57
N MET A 195 4.11 -11.52 13.05
CA MET A 195 3.53 -10.24 12.65
C MET A 195 4.56 -9.38 11.93
N ALA A 196 4.10 -8.65 10.92
CA ALA A 196 4.83 -7.59 10.25
C ALA A 196 3.97 -6.34 10.17
N SER A 197 4.64 -5.19 10.16
CA SER A 197 4.01 -3.88 9.99
C SER A 197 4.89 -3.04 9.08
N SER A 198 4.29 -2.35 8.12
CA SER A 198 4.96 -1.39 7.25
C SER A 198 4.12 -0.13 7.15
N THR A 199 4.77 1.02 7.29
CA THR A 199 4.13 2.34 7.22
C THR A 199 4.86 3.20 6.22
N THR A 200 4.11 3.88 5.35
CA THR A 200 4.68 4.83 4.39
C THR A 200 5.23 6.07 5.10
N ALA A 201 6.14 6.80 4.44
CA ALA A 201 6.31 8.21 4.80
C ALA A 201 5.01 8.98 4.49
N ARG A 202 4.87 10.18 5.07
CA ARG A 202 3.66 10.99 4.89
C ARG A 202 3.43 11.38 3.44
N PHE A 203 2.18 11.38 3.01
CA PHE A 203 1.69 12.03 1.79
C PHE A 203 0.69 13.12 2.18
N GLU A 204 0.34 13.98 1.25
CA GLU A 204 -0.52 15.15 1.48
C GLU A 204 -1.86 14.98 0.74
N VAL A 205 -2.94 15.39 1.39
CA VAL A 205 -4.27 15.48 0.82
C VAL A 205 -4.72 16.94 0.87
N ILE A 206 -5.08 17.49 -0.28
CA ILE A 206 -5.55 18.87 -0.42
C ILE A 206 -7.05 18.86 -0.70
N VAL A 207 -7.81 19.49 0.20
CA VAL A 207 -9.24 19.77 0.01
C VAL A 207 -9.43 21.28 -0.11
N ASP A 208 -9.37 21.75 -1.36
CA ASP A 208 -9.44 23.17 -1.64
C ASP A 208 -10.88 23.67 -1.76
N THR A 209 -11.19 24.70 -0.98
CA THR A 209 -12.49 25.36 -0.91
C THR A 209 -12.37 26.88 -1.01
N THR A 210 -11.16 27.40 -1.20
CA THR A 210 -10.90 28.83 -1.26
C THR A 210 -10.76 29.28 -2.69
N PRO A 211 -11.44 30.36 -3.10
CA PRO A 211 -11.11 30.96 -4.38
C PRO A 211 -9.73 31.61 -4.33
N PRO A 212 -9.08 31.74 -5.50
CA PRO A 212 -7.89 32.55 -5.66
C PRO A 212 -8.05 34.01 -5.23
N VAL A 213 -6.93 34.72 -5.14
CA VAL A 213 -6.90 36.17 -4.96
C VAL A 213 -6.01 36.80 -6.02
N THR A 214 -6.59 37.64 -6.87
CA THR A 214 -5.85 38.42 -7.88
C THR A 214 -5.53 39.84 -7.41
N GLU A 215 -4.30 40.27 -7.62
CA GLU A 215 -3.82 41.64 -7.44
C GLU A 215 -3.60 42.29 -8.81
N LEU A 216 -4.07 43.54 -8.93
CA LEU A 216 -3.90 44.37 -10.12
C LEU A 216 -2.74 45.34 -9.91
N GLU A 217 -1.78 45.31 -10.82
CA GLU A 217 -0.71 46.31 -10.91
C GLU A 217 -0.88 47.15 -12.18
N ILE A 218 -0.90 48.46 -11.99
CA ILE A 218 -0.90 49.45 -13.07
C ILE A 218 0.53 49.98 -13.17
N GLY A 219 1.16 49.81 -14.33
CA GLY A 219 2.50 50.31 -14.58
C GLY A 219 2.55 51.83 -14.84
N GLU A 220 3.68 52.30 -15.34
CA GLU A 220 3.87 53.70 -15.71
C GLU A 220 3.66 53.96 -17.21
N PRO A 221 3.27 55.18 -17.63
CA PRO A 221 2.94 56.33 -16.78
C PRO A 221 1.54 56.23 -16.16
N GLN A 222 1.41 56.57 -14.88
CA GLN A 222 0.13 56.77 -14.21
C GLN A 222 0.15 57.99 -13.28
N PHE A 223 -1.01 58.60 -13.06
CA PHE A 223 -1.18 59.61 -12.02
C PHE A 223 -2.62 59.66 -11.54
N GLU A 224 -2.82 60.15 -10.33
CA GLU A 224 -4.16 60.39 -9.79
C GLU A 224 -4.61 61.82 -10.09
N ALA A 225 -5.79 61.98 -10.70
CA ALA A 225 -6.43 63.26 -10.88
C ALA A 225 -7.94 63.13 -10.72
N PHE A 226 -8.55 64.09 -10.01
CA PHE A 226 -10.00 64.12 -9.77
C PHE A 226 -10.56 62.82 -9.14
N GLY A 227 -9.76 62.16 -8.28
CA GLY A 227 -10.13 60.89 -7.64
C GLY A 227 -10.19 59.70 -8.62
N ARG A 228 -9.51 59.79 -9.76
CA ARG A 228 -9.40 58.71 -10.75
C ARG A 228 -7.93 58.48 -11.11
N ILE A 229 -7.62 57.21 -11.38
CA ILE A 229 -6.34 56.84 -11.97
C ILE A 229 -6.38 57.17 -13.46
N VAL A 230 -5.42 57.99 -13.90
CA VAL A 230 -5.22 58.39 -15.29
C VAL A 230 -3.97 57.70 -15.82
N ILE A 231 -4.10 57.02 -16.96
CA ILE A 231 -3.01 56.27 -17.60
C ILE A 231 -2.88 56.58 -19.09
N SER A 232 -1.72 56.25 -19.65
CA SER A 232 -1.49 56.27 -21.11
C SER A 232 -2.05 55.00 -21.76
N PRO A 233 -2.43 55.03 -23.05
CA PRO A 233 -2.75 53.82 -23.82
C PRO A 233 -1.60 52.82 -23.93
N CYS A 234 -0.38 53.21 -23.55
CA CYS A 234 0.80 52.35 -23.51
C CYS A 234 1.14 51.85 -22.10
N THR A 235 0.39 52.28 -21.07
CA THR A 235 0.64 51.86 -19.68
C THR A 235 0.31 50.37 -19.53
N PRO A 236 1.27 49.54 -19.10
CA PRO A 236 1.05 48.10 -18.95
C PRO A 236 0.17 47.80 -17.74
N ILE A 237 -0.75 46.87 -17.90
CA ILE A 237 -1.59 46.30 -16.86
C ILE A 237 -1.14 44.87 -16.60
N THR A 238 -0.85 44.56 -15.34
CA THR A 238 -0.40 43.23 -14.89
C THR A 238 -1.37 42.69 -13.85
N LEU A 239 -1.67 41.40 -13.93
CA LEU A 239 -2.50 40.69 -12.97
C LEU A 239 -1.66 39.56 -12.36
N THR A 240 -1.61 39.49 -11.03
CA THR A 240 -0.91 38.42 -10.30
C THR A 240 -1.91 37.73 -9.40
N ALA A 241 -2.09 36.41 -9.57
CA ALA A 241 -3.00 35.62 -8.75
C ALA A 241 -2.23 34.66 -7.85
N ILE A 242 -2.73 34.50 -6.62
CA ILE A 242 -2.29 33.46 -5.68
C ILE A 242 -3.50 32.65 -5.25
N ASP A 243 -3.29 31.37 -4.94
CA ASP A 243 -4.32 30.51 -4.36
C ASP A 243 -3.90 30.11 -2.94
N PRO A 244 -4.48 30.72 -1.90
CA PRO A 244 -3.97 30.61 -0.53
C PRO A 244 -4.35 29.30 0.18
N GLY A 245 -5.40 28.59 -0.23
CA GLY A 245 -5.94 27.43 0.50
C GLY A 245 -6.60 27.77 1.86
N SER A 246 -7.32 26.78 2.44
CA SER A 246 -8.03 26.87 3.74
C SER A 246 -7.19 26.33 4.91
N GLY A 247 -5.95 26.76 5.06
CA GLY A 247 -5.02 26.25 6.08
C GLY A 247 -4.12 25.12 5.57
N ASP A 248 -4.50 24.48 4.46
CA ASP A 248 -3.66 23.66 3.60
C ASP A 248 -3.20 24.45 2.37
N ALA A 249 -2.34 23.87 1.52
CA ALA A 249 -2.04 24.43 0.22
C ALA A 249 -3.30 24.49 -0.66
N GLY A 250 -3.49 25.58 -1.41
CA GLY A 250 -4.54 25.66 -2.43
C GLY A 250 -4.30 24.68 -3.59
N SER A 251 -5.33 24.44 -4.41
CA SER A 251 -5.24 23.60 -5.60
C SER A 251 -4.41 24.22 -6.73
N GLY A 252 -4.08 25.50 -6.61
CA GLY A 252 -3.34 26.29 -7.58
C GLY A 252 -4.24 26.97 -8.61
N ILE A 253 -3.71 27.98 -9.29
CA ILE A 253 -4.48 28.76 -10.27
C ILE A 253 -4.69 27.95 -11.57
N SER A 254 -5.94 27.81 -12.00
CA SER A 254 -6.28 27.31 -13.34
C SER A 254 -6.15 28.40 -14.39
N ARG A 255 -6.80 29.55 -14.16
CA ARG A 255 -6.69 30.72 -15.04
C ARG A 255 -7.05 32.02 -14.34
N THR A 256 -6.45 33.10 -14.82
CA THR A 256 -6.88 34.48 -14.55
C THR A 256 -7.53 35.03 -15.82
N GLU A 257 -8.65 35.74 -15.69
CA GLU A 257 -9.39 36.33 -16.80
C GLU A 257 -9.83 37.75 -16.49
N TYR A 258 -9.93 38.57 -17.53
CA TYR A 258 -10.36 39.96 -17.41
C TYR A 258 -11.29 40.35 -18.56
N ARG A 259 -12.09 41.39 -18.36
CA ARG A 259 -12.92 41.99 -19.41
C ARG A 259 -12.91 43.51 -19.29
N VAL A 260 -12.99 44.18 -20.43
CA VAL A 260 -13.08 45.64 -20.51
C VAL A 260 -14.47 46.02 -21.00
N TYR A 261 -15.09 46.99 -20.35
CA TYR A 261 -16.42 47.45 -20.72
C TYR A 261 -16.38 48.37 -21.95
N LYS A 262 -17.37 48.26 -22.81
CA LYS A 262 -17.66 49.25 -23.85
C LYS A 262 -18.77 50.18 -23.35
N GLY A 263 -18.36 51.26 -22.68
CA GLY A 263 -19.31 52.10 -21.94
C GLY A 263 -19.84 51.35 -20.72
N THR A 264 -21.13 51.02 -20.70
CA THR A 264 -21.77 50.24 -19.62
C THR A 264 -21.98 48.76 -19.97
N ILE A 265 -21.48 48.31 -21.12
CA ILE A 265 -21.68 46.94 -21.61
C ILE A 265 -20.40 46.13 -21.36
N PRO A 266 -20.43 45.04 -20.57
CA PRO A 266 -19.26 44.18 -20.42
C PRO A 266 -18.96 43.44 -21.73
N CYS A 267 -17.68 43.38 -22.11
CA CYS A 267 -17.23 42.47 -23.17
C CYS A 267 -17.05 41.05 -22.61
N GLU A 268 -16.78 40.10 -23.50
CA GLU A 268 -16.40 38.73 -23.12
C GLU A 268 -15.11 38.72 -22.28
N TYR A 269 -14.99 37.73 -21.39
CA TYR A 269 -13.77 37.48 -20.65
C TYR A 269 -12.64 37.04 -21.59
N THR A 270 -11.46 37.61 -21.35
CA THR A 270 -10.20 37.28 -22.02
C THR A 270 -9.27 36.65 -21.00
N VAL A 271 -8.68 35.50 -21.34
CA VAL A 271 -7.69 34.84 -20.47
C VAL A 271 -6.41 35.69 -20.43
N TYR A 272 -5.98 36.02 -19.22
CA TYR A 272 -4.73 36.73 -18.98
C TYR A 272 -3.55 35.83 -19.33
N SER A 273 -2.69 36.30 -20.24
CA SER A 273 -1.49 35.57 -20.71
C SER A 273 -0.20 36.39 -20.60
N GLY A 274 -0.30 37.61 -20.06
CA GLY A 274 0.80 38.57 -19.94
C GLY A 274 0.27 40.00 -19.87
N SER A 275 1.19 40.95 -19.66
CA SER A 275 0.85 42.36 -19.57
C SER A 275 0.08 42.85 -20.80
N PHE A 276 -0.98 43.64 -20.60
CA PHE A 276 -1.79 44.19 -21.67
C PHE A 276 -2.01 45.69 -21.50
N THR A 277 -2.56 46.34 -22.52
CA THR A 277 -2.89 47.77 -22.50
C THR A 277 -4.38 47.98 -22.74
N ILE A 278 -4.91 49.10 -22.27
CA ILE A 278 -6.33 49.46 -22.44
C ILE A 278 -6.46 50.60 -23.46
N SER A 279 -7.51 50.56 -24.28
CA SER A 279 -7.78 51.61 -25.27
C SER A 279 -8.24 52.93 -24.62
N THR A 280 -8.00 54.06 -25.28
CA THR A 280 -8.37 55.40 -24.81
C THR A 280 -9.84 55.51 -24.42
N GLY A 281 -10.14 56.30 -23.40
CA GLY A 281 -11.49 56.55 -22.89
C GLY A 281 -11.60 56.29 -21.39
N ILE A 282 -12.81 56.44 -20.86
CA ILE A 282 -13.14 55.96 -19.51
C ILE A 282 -13.52 54.50 -19.65
N GLN A 283 -12.72 53.62 -19.03
CA GLN A 283 -12.81 52.18 -19.21
C GLN A 283 -12.99 51.52 -17.84
N ALA A 284 -14.01 50.66 -17.72
CA ALA A 284 -14.11 49.77 -16.57
C ALA A 284 -13.41 48.45 -16.92
N LEU A 285 -12.50 48.03 -16.05
CA LEU A 285 -11.80 46.75 -16.11
C LEU A 285 -12.34 45.87 -14.98
N GLU A 286 -12.78 44.68 -15.33
CA GLU A 286 -13.07 43.62 -14.37
C GLU A 286 -12.10 42.47 -14.55
N TYR A 287 -11.73 41.83 -13.45
CA TYR A 287 -10.83 40.70 -13.44
C TYR A 287 -11.19 39.75 -12.30
N ARG A 288 -10.90 38.46 -12.54
CA ARG A 288 -11.07 37.37 -11.59
C ARG A 288 -10.14 36.20 -11.93
N SER A 289 -9.94 35.30 -10.98
CA SER A 289 -9.21 34.05 -11.13
C SER A 289 -10.05 32.86 -10.70
N ILE A 290 -9.75 31.72 -11.31
CA ILE A 290 -10.35 30.42 -11.08
C ILE A 290 -9.21 29.43 -10.75
N ASP A 291 -9.36 28.65 -9.70
CA ASP A 291 -8.39 27.60 -9.32
C ASP A 291 -8.59 26.29 -10.09
N ASN A 292 -7.79 25.27 -9.79
CA ASN A 292 -7.86 23.98 -10.47
C ASN A 292 -9.10 23.14 -10.08
N VAL A 293 -9.69 23.35 -8.90
CA VAL A 293 -10.92 22.66 -8.46
C VAL A 293 -12.21 23.41 -8.82
N GLY A 294 -12.08 24.60 -9.41
CA GLY A 294 -13.17 25.42 -9.91
C GLY A 294 -13.70 26.49 -8.95
N ASN A 295 -13.03 26.79 -7.83
CA ASN A 295 -13.40 27.94 -7.01
C ASN A 295 -13.07 29.24 -7.76
N ILE A 296 -13.99 30.21 -7.69
CA ILE A 296 -13.94 31.47 -8.45
C ILE A 296 -13.93 32.62 -7.46
N GLU A 297 -12.98 33.56 -7.60
CA GLU A 297 -12.94 34.74 -6.75
C GLU A 297 -14.06 35.73 -7.06
N ASP A 298 -14.42 36.55 -6.06
CA ASP A 298 -15.31 37.68 -6.27
C ASP A 298 -14.73 38.65 -7.29
N GLU A 299 -15.57 39.07 -8.23
CA GLU A 299 -15.17 39.93 -9.34
C GLU A 299 -14.68 41.29 -8.83
N LYS A 300 -13.43 41.63 -9.16
CA LYS A 300 -12.82 42.93 -8.85
C LYS A 300 -13.00 43.86 -10.03
N SER A 301 -13.31 45.13 -9.74
CA SER A 301 -13.60 46.14 -10.76
C SER A 301 -12.86 47.45 -10.47
N ILE A 302 -12.33 48.08 -11.51
CA ILE A 302 -11.72 49.40 -11.44
C ILE A 302 -12.09 50.24 -12.66
N THR A 303 -12.28 51.55 -12.46
CA THR A 303 -12.48 52.50 -13.56
C THR A 303 -11.21 53.31 -13.80
N LEU A 304 -10.70 53.24 -15.02
CA LEU A 304 -9.48 53.91 -15.46
C LEU A 304 -9.80 54.99 -16.49
N THR A 305 -9.12 56.12 -16.42
CA THR A 305 -9.17 57.15 -17.46
C THR A 305 -7.94 57.01 -18.34
N VAL A 306 -8.11 56.52 -19.57
CA VAL A 306 -7.02 56.27 -20.50
C VAL A 306 -6.94 57.42 -21.51
N THR A 307 -5.85 58.17 -21.53
CA THR A 307 -5.67 59.31 -22.43
C THR A 307 -4.23 59.45 -22.88
N HIS A 308 -4.02 60.00 -24.07
CA HIS A 308 -2.67 60.40 -24.48
C HIS A 308 -2.18 61.49 -23.53
N ILE A 309 -1.17 61.14 -22.73
CA ILE A 309 -0.42 62.09 -21.94
C ILE A 309 0.55 62.76 -22.91
N SER A 310 0.11 63.86 -23.54
CA SER A 310 1.02 64.74 -24.24
C SER A 310 2.02 65.29 -23.21
N ASN A 311 3.31 65.05 -23.42
CA ASN A 311 4.38 65.72 -22.65
C ASN A 311 4.15 67.22 -22.73
N TYR A 312 3.53 67.83 -21.71
CA TYR A 312 3.57 69.27 -21.56
C TYR A 312 4.99 69.60 -21.11
N THR A 313 5.82 70.02 -22.06
CA THR A 313 7.04 70.76 -21.76
C THR A 313 6.66 71.92 -20.88
N ALA A 314 7.17 71.94 -19.64
CA ALA A 314 7.08 73.12 -18.78
C ALA A 314 7.68 74.30 -19.54
N PHE A 315 6.86 75.32 -19.79
CA PHE A 315 7.31 76.63 -20.28
C PHE A 315 7.91 77.43 -19.13
#